data_AF-A0A453CXM4-F1
#
_entry.id   AF-A0A453CXM4-F1
#
_cell.length_a   1.000
_cell.length_b   1.000
_cell.length_c   1.000
_cell.angle_alpha   90.00
_cell.angle_beta   90.00
_cell.angle_gamma   90.00
#
_symmetry.space_group_name_H-M   'P 1'
#
loop_
_entity.id
_entity.type
_entity.pdbx_description
1 polymer ?
#
loop_
_entity_poly.entity_id
_entity_poly.type
_entity_poly.pdbx_seq_one_letter_code
_entity_poly.pdbx_strand_id
1 'polypeptide(L)'
;MTPISLVGPTPADHESSSRLEVLLREAGLYETSDELAAREDVLRDLQAIVDRWVKRVTAQRGFPDGMAEQATALLIPFGSYRLGVHGRGSDIDALVVGPSYIDRDHDFFAVLGGVLAETEAVTELQPVPRAHVPVIKMRFRGVQVDLLYAGLCLPVVPRDLDLRDRSVFRGMDLASARSLNGVRVADELLRLVPDAGAFRTTLRCIKHWAKARGVYSNVMGFLGGVGWAILVARVCQLYPNASPSMLVPRFFKIFTQWKWPNPVLLRDIEHDDGGELALRLPVWDPRRNPRDKSHLMPVITPAYPCMNSCYNVSHATLRTITEQLQIGNGICQQEILKSGPGGAGGWDALFQPFQFFKAYKSYLKVAVKVAGGEADLREWKGWVESRLRQLVSRVEMATAGMLLCHPNPKAYTAKPHDLHCTSSFFVGLSKQQQQPQVPFDLRATTEGFKQEVYTYEFWRPGMELEVSHTRRKDLPSYVLDQILPPGHLKRKRAAE
;
A
#
# COMPACT_ATOMS: atom_id res chain seq x y z
N MET A 1 -2.91 1.94 27.65
CA MET A 1 -4.24 2.56 27.47
C MET A 1 -5.32 1.57 27.84
N THR A 2 -6.36 2.01 28.54
CA THR A 2 -7.42 1.13 29.06
C THR A 2 -8.39 0.68 27.95
N PRO A 3 -8.77 -0.61 27.88
CA PRO A 3 -9.80 -1.10 26.96
C PRO A 3 -11.14 -0.39 27.14
N ILE A 4 -11.93 -0.26 26.07
CA ILE A 4 -13.31 0.25 26.14
C ILE A 4 -14.25 -0.81 26.69
N SER A 5 -14.03 -2.08 26.33
CA SER A 5 -14.84 -3.19 26.82
C SER A 5 -14.05 -4.49 26.81
N LEU A 6 -14.22 -5.29 27.87
CA LEU A 6 -13.63 -6.63 28.02
C LEU A 6 -14.64 -7.75 27.69
N VAL A 7 -15.83 -7.40 27.20
CA VAL A 7 -16.88 -8.39 26.89
C VAL A 7 -16.44 -9.28 25.73
N GLY A 8 -16.48 -10.59 25.95
CA GLY A 8 -16.19 -11.62 24.94
C GLY A 8 -17.39 -11.93 24.04
N PRO A 9 -17.19 -12.76 23.00
CA PRO A 9 -18.23 -13.16 22.06
C PRO A 9 -19.29 -14.08 22.69
N THR A 10 -20.51 -13.92 22.21
CA THR A 10 -21.60 -14.89 22.40
C THR A 10 -21.55 -16.00 21.34
N PRO A 11 -22.32 -17.10 21.47
CA PRO A 11 -22.43 -18.11 20.41
C PRO A 11 -22.85 -17.53 19.05
N ALA A 12 -23.73 -16.53 19.04
CA ALA A 12 -24.15 -15.85 17.80
C ALA A 12 -23.01 -15.03 17.17
N ASP A 13 -22.15 -14.42 17.99
CA ASP A 13 -20.96 -13.70 17.50
C ASP A 13 -19.95 -14.67 16.86
N HIS A 14 -19.79 -15.86 17.42
CA HIS A 14 -18.96 -16.91 16.83
C HIS A 14 -19.53 -17.39 15.49
N GLU A 15 -20.82 -17.68 15.42
CA GLU A 15 -21.49 -18.06 14.16
C GLU A 15 -21.32 -16.98 13.08
N SER A 16 -21.54 -15.71 13.44
CA SER A 16 -21.34 -14.58 12.53
C SER A 16 -19.89 -14.43 12.08
N SER A 17 -18.91 -14.70 12.96
CA SER A 17 -17.49 -14.69 12.62
C SER A 17 -17.14 -15.82 11.64
N SER A 18 -17.69 -17.01 11.84
CA SER A 18 -17.50 -18.14 10.92
C SER A 18 -18.07 -17.84 9.52
N ARG A 19 -19.26 -17.22 9.46
CA ARG A 19 -19.86 -16.78 8.18
C ARG A 19 -18.98 -15.74 7.47
N LEU A 20 -18.48 -14.74 8.20
CA LEU A 20 -17.54 -13.76 7.66
C LEU A 20 -16.29 -14.47 7.10
N GLU A 21 -15.72 -15.43 7.84
CA GLU A 21 -14.53 -16.15 7.38
C GLU A 21 -14.78 -16.95 6.10
N VAL A 22 -15.94 -17.60 5.97
CA VAL A 22 -16.34 -18.28 4.72
C VAL A 22 -16.36 -17.30 3.55
N LEU A 23 -17.03 -16.15 3.68
CA LEU A 23 -17.10 -15.12 2.63
C LEU A 23 -15.71 -14.60 2.24
N LEU A 24 -14.81 -14.40 3.22
CA LEU A 24 -13.45 -13.96 2.95
C LEU A 24 -12.63 -15.04 2.23
N ARG A 25 -12.87 -16.33 2.49
CA ARG A 25 -12.26 -17.45 1.76
C ARG A 25 -12.77 -17.53 0.33
N GLU A 26 -14.09 -17.41 0.12
CA GLU A 26 -14.72 -17.37 -1.20
C GLU A 26 -14.22 -16.18 -2.04
N ALA A 27 -13.95 -15.04 -1.40
CA ALA A 27 -13.33 -13.88 -2.02
C ALA A 27 -11.81 -14.04 -2.32
N GLY A 28 -11.21 -15.22 -2.05
CA GLY A 28 -9.81 -15.51 -2.34
C GLY A 28 -8.80 -14.78 -1.43
N LEU A 29 -9.20 -14.42 -0.21
CA LEU A 29 -8.35 -13.68 0.74
C LEU A 29 -7.53 -14.58 1.68
N TYR A 30 -7.65 -15.89 1.50
CA TYR A 30 -6.82 -16.91 2.13
C TYR A 30 -6.10 -17.65 1.03
N GLU A 31 -4.82 -17.92 1.24
CA GLU A 31 -4.02 -18.70 0.31
C GLU A 31 -4.35 -20.19 0.40
N THR A 32 -4.14 -20.85 -0.73
CA THR A 32 -4.11 -22.31 -0.79
C THR A 32 -2.77 -22.84 -0.27
N SER A 33 -2.74 -24.11 0.13
CA SER A 33 -1.51 -24.77 0.57
C SER A 33 -0.42 -24.76 -0.53
N ASP A 34 -0.81 -24.88 -1.80
CA ASP A 34 0.11 -24.87 -2.93
C ASP A 34 0.75 -23.49 -3.14
N GLU A 35 -0.04 -22.41 -3.00
CA GLU A 35 0.47 -21.04 -3.09
C GLU A 35 1.43 -20.73 -1.93
N LEU A 36 1.12 -21.21 -0.71
CA LEU A 36 2.01 -21.07 0.43
C LEU A 36 3.35 -21.77 0.19
N ALA A 37 3.32 -23.02 -0.27
CA ALA A 37 4.52 -23.80 -0.60
C ALA A 37 5.36 -23.11 -1.69
N ALA A 38 4.72 -22.58 -2.73
CA ALA A 38 5.40 -21.84 -3.78
C ALA A 38 6.13 -20.59 -3.25
N ARG A 39 5.54 -19.86 -2.28
CA ARG A 39 6.20 -18.71 -1.65
C ARG A 39 7.37 -19.12 -0.77
N GLU A 40 7.24 -20.21 -0.03
CA GLU A 40 8.33 -20.77 0.78
C GLU A 40 9.51 -21.21 -0.10
N ASP A 41 9.23 -21.84 -1.24
CA ASP A 41 10.23 -22.20 -2.24
C ASP A 41 10.94 -20.96 -2.82
N VAL A 42 10.19 -19.90 -3.16
CA VAL A 42 10.76 -18.63 -3.63
C VAL A 42 11.68 -18.01 -2.58
N LEU A 43 11.25 -17.94 -1.31
CA LEU A 43 12.06 -17.37 -0.23
C LEU A 43 13.34 -18.18 0.02
N ARG A 44 13.25 -19.50 0.03
CA ARG A 44 14.40 -20.39 0.21
C ARG A 44 15.43 -20.20 -0.91
N ASP A 45 14.97 -20.19 -2.16
CA ASP A 45 15.86 -20.12 -3.30
C ASP A 45 16.45 -18.71 -3.47
N LEU A 46 15.67 -17.67 -3.15
CA LEU A 46 16.16 -16.30 -3.09
C LEU A 46 17.20 -16.10 -1.97
N GLN A 47 17.00 -16.70 -0.78
CA GLN A 47 18.01 -16.70 0.28
C GLN A 47 19.31 -17.37 -0.20
N ALA A 48 19.21 -18.49 -0.93
CA ALA A 48 20.40 -19.16 -1.48
C ALA A 48 21.15 -18.29 -2.51
N ILE A 49 20.43 -17.50 -3.32
CA ILE A 49 21.03 -16.52 -4.25
C ILE A 49 21.74 -15.42 -3.46
N VAL A 50 21.09 -14.85 -2.45
CA VAL A 50 21.64 -13.80 -1.58
C VAL A 50 22.90 -14.29 -0.85
N ASP A 51 22.89 -15.52 -0.32
CA ASP A 51 24.04 -16.14 0.35
C ASP A 51 25.24 -16.29 -0.60
N ARG A 52 25.01 -16.77 -1.84
CA ARG A 52 26.10 -16.88 -2.84
C ARG A 52 26.63 -15.51 -3.26
N TRP A 53 25.73 -14.55 -3.43
CA TRP A 53 26.08 -13.19 -3.81
C TRP A 53 26.97 -12.52 -2.76
N VAL A 54 26.57 -12.51 -1.49
CA VAL A 54 27.35 -11.84 -0.43
C VAL A 54 28.75 -12.47 -0.29
N LYS A 55 28.86 -13.80 -0.32
CA LYS A 55 30.16 -14.51 -0.28
C LYS A 55 31.07 -14.13 -1.44
N ARG A 56 30.51 -14.07 -2.66
CA ARG A 56 31.25 -13.68 -3.86
C ARG A 56 31.77 -12.25 -3.76
N VAL A 57 30.94 -11.30 -3.31
CA VAL A 57 31.35 -9.91 -3.13
C VAL A 57 32.42 -9.79 -2.03
N THR A 58 32.27 -10.51 -0.91
CA THR A 58 33.27 -10.52 0.17
C THR A 58 34.63 -11.05 -0.31
N ALA A 59 34.65 -12.14 -1.08
CA ALA A 59 35.88 -12.68 -1.66
C ALA A 59 36.55 -11.71 -2.66
N GLN A 60 35.76 -11.09 -3.55
CA GLN A 60 36.27 -10.13 -4.54
C GLN A 60 36.90 -8.88 -3.94
N ARG A 61 36.49 -8.49 -2.72
CA ARG A 61 37.05 -7.36 -1.99
C ARG A 61 38.35 -7.68 -1.24
N GLY A 62 38.85 -8.92 -1.34
CA GLY A 62 40.11 -9.33 -0.74
C GLY A 62 40.05 -9.55 0.78
N PHE A 63 38.86 -9.79 1.34
CA PHE A 63 38.75 -10.23 2.73
C PHE A 63 39.30 -11.66 2.89
N PRO A 64 39.81 -12.04 4.07
CA PRO A 64 40.32 -13.39 4.32
C PRO A 64 39.29 -14.48 4.02
N ASP A 65 39.74 -15.64 3.52
CA ASP A 65 38.85 -16.76 3.14
C ASP A 65 37.89 -17.17 4.26
N GLY A 66 38.37 -17.23 5.51
CA GLY A 66 37.51 -17.53 6.66
C GLY A 66 36.39 -16.52 6.88
N MET A 67 36.61 -15.24 6.55
CA MET A 67 35.56 -14.21 6.59
C MET A 67 34.62 -14.32 5.38
N ALA A 68 35.13 -14.66 4.20
CA ALA A 68 34.31 -14.90 3.02
C ALA A 68 33.40 -16.13 3.19
N GLU A 69 33.89 -17.20 3.82
CA GLU A 69 33.11 -18.40 4.15
C GLU A 69 32.00 -18.11 5.16
N GLN A 70 32.28 -17.25 6.14
CA GLN A 70 31.35 -16.80 7.18
C GLN A 70 30.46 -15.64 6.74
N ALA A 71 30.68 -15.04 5.56
CA ALA A 71 29.87 -13.93 5.09
C ALA A 71 28.41 -14.35 4.92
N THR A 72 27.53 -13.57 5.52
CA THR A 72 26.09 -13.84 5.61
C THR A 72 25.30 -12.57 5.31
N ALA A 73 24.15 -12.76 4.68
CA ALA A 73 23.10 -11.76 4.55
C ALA A 73 21.75 -12.44 4.83
N LEU A 74 20.82 -11.75 5.48
CA LEU A 74 19.52 -12.32 5.84
C LEU A 74 18.45 -11.84 4.88
N LEU A 75 17.62 -12.76 4.38
CA LEU A 75 16.39 -12.45 3.68
C LEU A 75 15.22 -12.53 4.66
N ILE A 76 14.63 -11.39 4.99
CA ILE A 76 13.55 -11.30 5.98
C ILE A 76 12.27 -10.85 5.30
N PRO A 77 11.25 -11.72 5.18
CA PRO A 77 9.97 -11.31 4.63
C PRO A 77 9.21 -10.44 5.64
N PHE A 78 8.53 -9.40 5.15
CA PHE A 78 7.76 -8.48 5.96
C PHE A 78 6.37 -8.20 5.35
N GLY A 79 5.77 -7.08 5.74
CA GLY A 79 4.53 -6.59 5.13
C GLY A 79 3.35 -7.55 5.34
N SER A 80 2.51 -7.68 4.31
CA SER A 80 1.27 -8.47 4.42
C SER A 80 1.53 -9.98 4.53
N TYR A 81 2.67 -10.44 4.00
CA TYR A 81 3.14 -11.82 4.16
C TYR A 81 3.41 -12.12 5.63
N ARG A 82 4.30 -11.34 6.26
CA ARG A 82 4.67 -11.50 7.68
C ARG A 82 3.51 -11.34 8.64
N LEU A 83 2.59 -10.41 8.37
CA LEU A 83 1.37 -10.25 9.17
C LEU A 83 0.41 -11.45 9.03
N GLY A 84 0.59 -12.31 8.03
CA GLY A 84 -0.30 -13.43 7.74
C GLY A 84 -1.68 -12.94 7.28
N VAL A 85 -1.72 -11.89 6.45
CA VAL A 85 -2.94 -11.28 5.86
C VAL A 85 -2.82 -11.03 4.34
N HIS A 86 -1.87 -11.72 3.72
CA HIS A 86 -1.73 -11.83 2.28
C HIS A 86 -2.82 -12.76 1.73
N GLY A 87 -3.21 -12.54 0.48
CA GLY A 87 -4.19 -13.36 -0.23
C GLY A 87 -3.64 -13.78 -1.58
N ARG A 88 -4.48 -14.42 -2.39
CA ARG A 88 -4.08 -14.94 -3.70
C ARG A 88 -3.53 -13.82 -4.58
N GLY A 89 -2.34 -14.05 -5.15
CA GLY A 89 -1.65 -13.07 -6.00
C GLY A 89 -1.05 -11.86 -5.26
N SER A 90 -1.01 -11.86 -3.92
CA SER A 90 -0.24 -10.85 -3.18
C SER A 90 1.26 -10.95 -3.49
N ASP A 91 1.96 -9.84 -3.39
CA ASP A 91 3.42 -9.76 -3.44
C ASP A 91 4.07 -10.30 -2.15
N ILE A 92 5.35 -10.63 -2.25
CA ILE A 92 6.25 -10.84 -1.11
C ILE A 92 7.13 -9.59 -0.98
N ASP A 93 6.93 -8.85 0.11
CA ASP A 93 7.89 -7.84 0.55
C ASP A 93 9.04 -8.55 1.30
N ALA A 94 10.27 -8.41 0.83
CA ALA A 94 11.45 -9.02 1.46
C ALA A 94 12.59 -8.03 1.63
N LEU A 95 13.28 -8.10 2.76
CA LEU A 95 14.45 -7.27 3.06
C LEU A 95 15.71 -8.12 3.09
N VAL A 96 16.70 -7.75 2.29
CA VAL A 96 18.07 -8.24 2.43
C VAL A 96 18.80 -7.39 3.45
N VAL A 97 19.28 -8.02 4.52
CA VAL A 97 20.10 -7.39 5.56
C VAL A 97 21.54 -7.86 5.39
N GLY A 98 22.40 -6.96 4.92
CA GLY A 98 23.79 -7.24 4.59
C GLY A 98 24.80 -6.58 5.54
N PRO A 99 26.09 -6.97 5.45
CA PRO A 99 27.15 -6.37 6.23
C PRO A 99 27.51 -4.96 5.74
N SER A 100 28.27 -4.23 6.55
CA SER A 100 28.51 -2.79 6.41
C SER A 100 29.23 -2.38 5.13
N TYR A 101 30.04 -3.28 4.57
CA TYR A 101 30.84 -2.99 3.39
C TYR A 101 30.07 -3.14 2.08
N ILE A 102 28.88 -3.76 2.09
CA ILE A 102 28.09 -3.98 0.87
C ILE A 102 27.38 -2.67 0.49
N ASP A 103 27.72 -2.17 -0.70
CA ASP A 103 27.18 -0.93 -1.25
C ASP A 103 25.81 -1.14 -1.90
N ARG A 104 24.87 -0.23 -1.66
CA ARG A 104 23.51 -0.36 -2.18
C ARG A 104 23.45 -0.24 -3.70
N ASP A 105 24.14 0.75 -4.27
CA ASP A 105 24.02 1.07 -5.69
C ASP A 105 24.84 0.08 -6.53
N HIS A 106 26.09 -0.16 -6.14
CA HIS A 106 26.98 -1.09 -6.82
C HIS A 106 26.62 -2.55 -6.54
N ASP A 107 26.66 -3.00 -5.27
CA ASP A 107 26.55 -4.44 -4.99
C ASP A 107 25.10 -4.93 -5.05
N PHE A 108 24.15 -4.20 -4.45
CA PHE A 108 22.76 -4.65 -4.42
C PHE A 108 22.04 -4.38 -5.74
N PHE A 109 22.05 -3.15 -6.27
CA PHE A 109 21.35 -2.85 -7.52
C PHE A 109 22.06 -3.37 -8.77
N ALA A 110 23.37 -3.19 -8.90
CA ALA A 110 24.07 -3.65 -10.10
C ALA A 110 24.48 -5.12 -10.02
N VAL A 111 25.21 -5.55 -8.98
CA VAL A 111 25.74 -6.93 -8.92
C VAL A 111 24.64 -7.96 -8.64
N LEU A 112 23.86 -7.82 -7.57
CA LEU A 112 22.75 -8.75 -7.29
C LEU A 112 21.64 -8.60 -8.34
N GLY A 113 21.34 -7.38 -8.79
CA GLY A 113 20.42 -7.16 -9.91
C GLY A 113 20.85 -7.91 -11.19
N GLY A 114 22.13 -7.91 -11.52
CA GLY A 114 22.68 -8.70 -12.64
C GLY A 114 22.52 -10.21 -12.43
N VAL A 115 22.81 -10.72 -11.23
CA VAL A 115 22.58 -12.14 -10.89
C VAL A 115 21.11 -12.53 -11.05
N LEU A 116 20.20 -11.66 -10.60
CA LEU A 116 18.76 -11.89 -10.74
C LEU A 116 18.33 -11.85 -12.21
N ALA A 117 18.94 -11.00 -13.04
CA ALA A 117 18.65 -10.91 -14.47
C ALA A 117 19.08 -12.18 -15.24
N GLU A 118 20.16 -12.83 -14.81
CA GLU A 118 20.65 -14.09 -15.39
C GLU A 118 19.93 -15.33 -14.84
N THR A 119 19.10 -15.17 -13.80
CA THR A 119 18.37 -16.29 -13.19
C THR A 119 17.12 -16.60 -14.01
N GLU A 120 17.07 -17.75 -14.69
CA GLU A 120 15.95 -18.17 -15.56
C GLU A 120 14.56 -18.09 -14.89
N ALA A 121 14.50 -18.34 -13.59
CA ALA A 121 13.26 -18.28 -12.81
C ALA A 121 12.74 -16.85 -12.55
N VAL A 122 13.51 -15.82 -12.90
CA VAL A 122 13.20 -14.40 -12.67
C VAL A 122 12.72 -13.76 -13.98
N THR A 123 11.60 -13.07 -13.90
CA THR A 123 10.97 -12.33 -15.00
C THR A 123 10.52 -10.96 -14.49
N GLU A 124 10.20 -10.03 -15.39
CA GLU A 124 9.72 -8.68 -15.03
C GLU A 124 10.64 -7.94 -14.02
N LEU A 125 11.97 -8.15 -14.11
CA LEU A 125 12.94 -7.52 -13.22
C LEU A 125 13.00 -6.01 -13.45
N GLN A 126 12.83 -5.23 -12.39
CA GLN A 126 12.81 -3.78 -12.41
C GLN A 126 13.50 -3.20 -11.16
N PRO A 127 14.78 -2.81 -11.27
CA PRO A 127 15.47 -2.03 -10.25
C PRO A 127 14.93 -0.60 -10.15
N VAL A 128 14.65 -0.11 -8.93
CA VAL A 128 14.15 1.26 -8.68
C VAL A 128 14.98 1.94 -7.57
N PRO A 129 16.22 2.36 -7.86
CA PRO A 129 17.15 2.91 -6.85
C PRO A 129 16.74 4.28 -6.31
N ARG A 130 15.99 5.08 -7.09
CA ARG A 130 15.61 6.46 -6.74
C ARG A 130 14.22 6.59 -6.10
N ALA A 131 13.63 5.49 -5.62
CA ALA A 131 12.38 5.52 -4.86
C ALA A 131 12.60 6.04 -3.42
N HIS A 132 11.51 6.45 -2.74
CA HIS A 132 11.56 6.85 -1.33
C HIS A 132 12.13 5.73 -0.42
N VAL A 133 11.83 4.49 -0.78
CA VAL A 133 12.45 3.27 -0.27
C VAL A 133 12.96 2.51 -1.51
N PRO A 134 14.28 2.48 -1.76
CA PRO A 134 14.86 1.79 -2.92
C PRO A 134 14.50 0.30 -2.94
N VAL A 135 14.10 -0.21 -4.10
CA VAL A 135 13.55 -1.58 -4.24
C VAL A 135 13.90 -2.19 -5.60
N ILE A 136 14.15 -3.49 -5.65
CA ILE A 136 14.16 -4.30 -6.87
C ILE A 136 12.83 -5.05 -6.93
N LYS A 137 12.04 -4.83 -7.97
CA LYS A 137 10.78 -5.55 -8.20
C LYS A 137 11.00 -6.65 -9.21
N MET A 138 10.40 -7.82 -9.00
CA MET A 138 10.52 -8.94 -9.93
C MET A 138 9.35 -9.90 -9.81
N ARG A 139 9.24 -10.80 -10.78
CA ARG A 139 8.45 -12.02 -10.68
C ARG A 139 9.39 -13.22 -10.62
N PHE A 140 9.49 -13.86 -9.46
CA PHE A 140 10.30 -15.06 -9.23
C PHE A 140 9.38 -16.28 -9.21
N ARG A 141 9.54 -17.23 -10.13
CA ARG A 141 8.68 -18.43 -10.27
C ARG A 141 7.19 -18.11 -10.27
N GLY A 142 6.81 -17.05 -10.98
CA GLY A 142 5.42 -16.59 -11.04
C GLY A 142 4.98 -15.70 -9.87
N VAL A 143 5.70 -15.66 -8.74
CA VAL A 143 5.37 -14.85 -7.56
C VAL A 143 5.99 -13.47 -7.66
N GLN A 144 5.20 -12.42 -7.41
CA GLN A 144 5.72 -11.06 -7.36
C GLN A 144 6.51 -10.83 -6.07
N VAL A 145 7.73 -10.30 -6.18
CA VAL A 145 8.64 -10.02 -5.06
C VAL A 145 9.15 -8.59 -5.16
N ASP A 146 9.01 -7.85 -4.07
CA ASP A 146 9.59 -6.52 -3.87
C ASP A 146 10.76 -6.68 -2.88
N LEU A 147 12.00 -6.60 -3.39
CA LEU A 147 13.24 -6.86 -2.66
C LEU A 147 13.92 -5.55 -2.27
N LEU A 148 14.09 -5.33 -0.96
CA LEU A 148 14.73 -4.16 -0.38
C LEU A 148 16.10 -4.52 0.18
N TYR A 149 16.89 -3.50 0.52
CA TYR A 149 18.21 -3.68 1.12
C TYR A 149 18.44 -2.75 2.33
N ALA A 150 19.07 -3.28 3.37
CA ALA A 150 19.62 -2.52 4.49
C ALA A 150 21.01 -3.06 4.88
N GLY A 151 22.00 -2.17 4.91
CA GLY A 151 23.33 -2.49 5.44
C GLY A 151 23.41 -2.24 6.94
N LEU A 152 23.86 -3.23 7.72
CA LEU A 152 24.16 -3.06 9.14
C LEU A 152 25.61 -2.66 9.34
N CYS A 153 25.90 -1.89 10.38
CA CYS A 153 27.27 -1.57 10.78
C CYS A 153 27.98 -2.77 11.45
N LEU A 154 27.99 -3.92 10.78
CA LEU A 154 28.58 -5.19 11.22
C LEU A 154 29.36 -5.82 10.06
N PRO A 155 30.54 -6.42 10.31
CA PRO A 155 31.30 -7.12 9.28
C PRO A 155 30.69 -8.47 8.87
N VAL A 156 29.95 -9.11 9.78
CA VAL A 156 29.23 -10.37 9.57
C VAL A 156 27.86 -10.22 10.21
N VAL A 157 26.79 -10.63 9.50
CA VAL A 157 25.41 -10.52 9.98
C VAL A 157 25.05 -11.79 10.76
N PRO A 158 24.77 -11.73 12.08
CA PRO A 158 24.37 -12.90 12.85
C PRO A 158 23.08 -13.52 12.32
N ARG A 159 22.98 -14.85 12.27
CA ARG A 159 21.76 -15.54 11.78
C ARG A 159 20.57 -15.38 12.71
N ASP A 160 20.84 -15.15 13.99
CA ASP A 160 19.90 -14.93 15.09
C ASP A 160 19.70 -13.45 15.42
N LEU A 161 20.06 -12.56 14.50
CA LEU A 161 19.98 -11.10 14.69
C LEU A 161 18.57 -10.67 15.13
N ASP A 162 18.52 -10.02 16.29
CA ASP A 162 17.30 -9.39 16.80
C ASP A 162 17.13 -7.97 16.26
N LEU A 163 16.19 -7.81 15.34
CA LEU A 163 15.86 -6.50 14.75
C LEU A 163 15.06 -5.57 15.67
N ARG A 164 14.70 -5.99 16.90
CA ARG A 164 13.98 -5.15 17.88
C ARG A 164 14.89 -4.11 18.53
N ASP A 165 16.16 -4.45 18.75
CA ASP A 165 17.09 -3.52 19.37
C ASP A 165 17.30 -2.30 18.45
N ARG A 166 17.28 -1.09 19.01
CA ARG A 166 17.54 0.14 18.27
C ARG A 166 19.01 0.24 17.82
N SER A 167 19.92 -0.53 18.43
CA SER A 167 21.34 -0.58 18.07
C SER A 167 21.58 -0.93 16.59
N VAL A 168 20.66 -1.67 15.96
CA VAL A 168 20.71 -2.00 14.53
C VAL A 168 20.70 -0.79 13.60
N PHE A 169 20.24 0.38 14.07
CA PHE A 169 20.26 1.63 13.30
C PHE A 169 21.59 2.38 13.39
N ARG A 170 22.56 1.92 14.19
CA ARG A 170 23.85 2.60 14.35
C ARG A 170 24.59 2.67 13.01
N GLY A 171 24.95 3.89 12.60
CA GLY A 171 25.67 4.14 11.34
C GLY A 171 24.85 3.88 10.08
N MET A 172 23.53 3.70 10.21
CA MET A 172 22.65 3.36 9.11
C MET A 172 22.15 4.61 8.36
N ASP A 173 22.12 4.56 7.03
CA ASP A 173 21.54 5.61 6.19
C ASP A 173 19.99 5.62 6.29
N LEU A 174 19.36 6.73 5.92
CA LEU A 174 17.90 6.88 6.02
C LEU A 174 17.11 5.88 5.16
N ALA A 175 17.64 5.45 4.01
CA ALA A 175 16.96 4.47 3.15
C ALA A 175 17.04 3.05 3.76
N SER A 176 18.17 2.68 4.36
CA SER A 176 18.32 1.43 5.12
C SER A 176 17.40 1.44 6.33
N ALA A 177 17.35 2.56 7.08
CA ALA A 177 16.49 2.68 8.25
C ALA A 177 15.01 2.52 7.90
N ARG A 178 14.55 3.12 6.80
CA ARG A 178 13.18 2.94 6.29
C ARG A 178 12.89 1.51 5.89
N SER A 179 13.83 0.85 5.21
CA SER A 179 13.69 -0.54 4.76
C SER A 179 13.58 -1.50 5.94
N LEU A 180 14.44 -1.33 6.95
CA LEU A 180 14.41 -2.11 8.18
C LEU A 180 13.14 -1.89 9.01
N ASN A 181 12.62 -0.66 9.02
CA ASN A 181 11.43 -0.33 9.79
C ASN A 181 10.18 -1.08 9.27
N GLY A 182 10.14 -1.46 7.98
CA GLY A 182 9.07 -2.29 7.43
C GLY A 182 8.92 -3.64 8.15
N VAL A 183 10.05 -4.29 8.47
CA VAL A 183 10.08 -5.54 9.25
C VAL A 183 9.62 -5.28 10.68
N ARG A 184 10.24 -4.29 11.34
CA ARG A 184 9.98 -3.98 12.75
C ARG A 184 8.51 -3.63 13.01
N VAL A 185 7.89 -2.86 12.12
CA VAL A 185 6.47 -2.48 12.24
C VAL A 185 5.55 -3.70 12.19
N ALA A 186 5.81 -4.66 11.31
CA ALA A 186 4.99 -5.88 11.23
C ALA A 186 5.07 -6.70 12.53
N ASP A 187 6.27 -6.86 13.09
CA ASP A 187 6.48 -7.59 14.34
C ASP A 187 5.89 -6.85 15.55
N GLU A 188 6.02 -5.51 15.63
CA GLU A 188 5.37 -4.70 16.66
C GLU A 188 3.84 -4.84 16.61
N LEU A 189 3.25 -4.81 15.41
CA LEU A 189 1.79 -4.96 15.25
C LEU A 189 1.30 -6.28 15.84
N LEU A 190 1.97 -7.39 15.53
CA LEU A 190 1.59 -8.72 16.05
C LEU A 190 1.75 -8.82 17.57
N ARG A 191 2.70 -8.10 18.16
CA ARG A 191 2.92 -8.08 19.61
C ARG A 191 1.93 -7.20 20.36
N LEU A 192 1.48 -6.13 19.73
CA LEU A 192 0.62 -5.12 20.35
C LEU A 192 -0.88 -5.47 20.29
N VAL A 193 -1.25 -6.51 19.54
CA VAL A 193 -2.62 -7.03 19.49
C VAL A 193 -2.82 -8.17 20.49
N PRO A 194 -3.98 -8.22 21.17
CA PRO A 194 -4.27 -9.25 22.17
C PRO A 194 -4.55 -10.63 21.56
N ASP A 195 -5.17 -10.66 20.37
CA ASP A 195 -5.44 -11.89 19.62
C ASP A 195 -5.01 -11.67 18.15
N ALA A 196 -3.96 -12.37 17.74
CA ALA A 196 -3.42 -12.29 16.39
C ALA A 196 -4.37 -12.90 15.34
N GLY A 197 -5.15 -13.93 15.69
CA GLY A 197 -6.14 -14.55 14.81
C GLY A 197 -7.30 -13.60 14.52
N ALA A 198 -7.89 -13.03 15.57
CA ALA A 198 -8.97 -12.05 15.44
C ALA A 198 -8.52 -10.79 14.67
N PHE A 199 -7.30 -10.30 14.95
CA PHE A 199 -6.67 -9.21 14.20
C PHE A 199 -6.54 -9.53 12.70
N ARG A 200 -6.02 -10.71 12.36
CA ARG A 200 -5.79 -11.14 10.98
C ARG A 200 -7.07 -11.24 10.16
N THR A 201 -8.12 -11.84 10.72
CA THR A 201 -9.42 -11.97 10.04
C THR A 201 -10.09 -10.60 9.87
N THR A 202 -10.05 -9.77 10.91
CA THR A 202 -10.58 -8.39 10.83
C THR A 202 -9.83 -7.56 9.80
N LEU A 203 -8.49 -7.65 9.75
CA LEU A 203 -7.68 -6.92 8.80
C LEU A 203 -7.92 -7.37 7.35
N ARG A 204 -8.15 -8.67 7.09
CA ARG A 204 -8.58 -9.16 5.77
C ARG A 204 -9.89 -8.51 5.33
N CYS A 205 -10.90 -8.52 6.22
CA CYS A 205 -12.19 -7.89 5.97
C CYS A 205 -12.05 -6.40 5.63
N ILE A 206 -11.33 -5.63 6.46
CA ILE A 206 -11.14 -4.20 6.24
C ILE A 206 -10.32 -3.91 4.98
N LYS A 207 -9.27 -4.69 4.66
CA LYS A 207 -8.52 -4.53 3.40
C LYS A 207 -9.40 -4.81 2.18
N HIS A 208 -10.23 -5.84 2.24
CA HIS A 208 -11.15 -6.18 1.15
C HIS A 208 -12.20 -5.10 0.94
N TRP A 209 -12.84 -4.65 2.02
CA TRP A 209 -13.73 -3.50 2.03
C TRP A 209 -13.03 -2.25 1.45
N ALA A 210 -11.85 -1.88 1.93
CA ALA A 210 -11.16 -0.68 1.49
C ALA A 210 -10.83 -0.71 -0.02
N LYS A 211 -10.44 -1.88 -0.55
CA LYS A 211 -10.23 -2.08 -1.99
C LYS A 211 -11.54 -1.96 -2.77
N ALA A 212 -12.59 -2.64 -2.33
CA ALA A 212 -13.92 -2.57 -2.97
C ALA A 212 -14.47 -1.14 -2.98
N ARG A 213 -14.26 -0.38 -1.89
CA ARG A 213 -14.71 1.00 -1.74
C ARG A 213 -13.81 2.06 -2.37
N GLY A 214 -12.68 1.66 -2.98
CA GLY A 214 -11.78 2.57 -3.68
C GLY A 214 -10.96 3.47 -2.75
N VAL A 215 -10.73 3.07 -1.50
CA VAL A 215 -9.98 3.83 -0.49
C VAL A 215 -8.67 3.13 -0.05
N TYR A 216 -8.12 2.29 -0.94
CA TYR A 216 -6.87 1.56 -0.71
C TYR A 216 -5.82 1.93 -1.76
N SER A 217 -4.93 2.87 -1.45
CA SER A 217 -3.71 3.21 -2.21
C SER A 217 -2.97 4.39 -1.56
N ASN A 218 -1.81 4.12 -0.95
CA ASN A 218 -0.98 5.19 -0.35
C ASN A 218 -0.46 6.19 -1.40
N VAL A 219 -0.16 5.70 -2.60
CA VAL A 219 0.36 6.52 -3.71
C VAL A 219 -0.68 7.54 -4.17
N MET A 220 -1.97 7.14 -4.16
CA MET A 220 -3.10 7.98 -4.55
C MET A 220 -3.66 8.84 -3.40
N GLY A 221 -2.97 8.88 -2.26
CA GLY A 221 -3.38 9.67 -1.09
C GLY A 221 -4.44 9.02 -0.22
N PHE A 222 -4.72 7.73 -0.39
CA PHE A 222 -5.51 6.94 0.53
C PHE A 222 -4.63 6.15 1.50
N LEU A 223 -5.19 5.22 2.26
CA LEU A 223 -4.43 4.39 3.19
C LEU A 223 -3.82 3.19 2.46
N GLY A 224 -2.55 2.90 2.78
CA GLY A 224 -1.88 1.66 2.42
C GLY A 224 -2.13 0.53 3.43
N GLY A 225 -1.52 -0.64 3.19
CA GLY A 225 -1.69 -1.83 4.04
C GLY A 225 -1.33 -1.61 5.52
N VAL A 226 -0.20 -0.96 5.80
CA VAL A 226 0.24 -0.67 7.17
C VAL A 226 -0.70 0.30 7.88
N GLY A 227 -1.19 1.33 7.17
CA GLY A 227 -2.16 2.27 7.73
C GLY A 227 -3.44 1.56 8.20
N TRP A 228 -4.03 0.71 7.35
CA TRP A 228 -5.18 -0.11 7.74
C TRP A 228 -4.86 -1.10 8.87
N ALA A 229 -3.67 -1.71 8.86
CA ALA A 229 -3.25 -2.61 9.93
C ALA A 229 -3.17 -1.92 11.29
N ILE A 230 -2.62 -0.71 11.36
CA ILE A 230 -2.56 0.08 12.59
C ILE A 230 -3.97 0.45 13.08
N LEU A 231 -4.86 0.89 12.18
CA LEU A 231 -6.24 1.21 12.55
C LEU A 231 -6.98 -0.02 13.12
N VAL A 232 -6.81 -1.20 12.52
CA VAL A 232 -7.42 -2.45 13.01
C VAL A 232 -6.79 -2.89 14.33
N ALA A 233 -5.47 -2.84 14.45
CA ALA A 233 -4.76 -3.18 15.69
C ALA A 233 -5.23 -2.30 16.85
N ARG A 234 -5.48 -1.01 16.58
CA ARG A 234 -6.01 -0.08 17.58
C ARG A 234 -7.37 -0.52 18.10
N VAL A 235 -8.26 -0.98 17.23
CA VAL A 235 -9.58 -1.49 17.64
C VAL A 235 -9.44 -2.77 18.45
N CYS A 236 -8.51 -3.65 18.09
CA CYS A 236 -8.22 -4.87 18.86
C CYS A 236 -7.74 -4.53 20.28
N GLN A 237 -6.89 -3.52 20.46
CA GLN A 237 -6.46 -3.04 21.79
C GLN A 237 -7.63 -2.52 22.63
N LEU A 238 -8.62 -1.87 22.00
CA LEU A 238 -9.78 -1.31 22.69
C LEU A 238 -10.82 -2.39 23.06
N TYR A 239 -10.79 -3.55 22.41
CA TYR A 239 -11.73 -4.67 22.59
C TYR A 239 -11.00 -6.02 22.58
N PRO A 240 -10.20 -6.33 23.61
CA PRO A 240 -9.23 -7.41 23.56
C PRO A 240 -9.82 -8.82 23.46
N ASN A 241 -11.06 -8.99 23.91
CA ASN A 241 -11.73 -10.30 23.92
C ASN A 241 -12.74 -10.45 22.76
N ALA A 242 -12.83 -9.48 21.84
CA ALA A 242 -13.86 -9.47 20.80
C ALA A 242 -13.50 -10.34 19.58
N SER A 243 -14.50 -11.04 19.03
CA SER A 243 -14.37 -11.79 17.78
C SER A 243 -14.35 -10.87 16.54
N PRO A 244 -13.96 -11.37 15.35
CA PRO A 244 -13.99 -10.57 14.12
C PRO A 244 -15.34 -9.93 13.80
N SER A 245 -16.46 -10.65 14.00
CA SER A 245 -17.82 -10.10 13.79
C SER A 245 -18.15 -8.95 14.73
N MET A 246 -17.55 -8.93 15.92
CA MET A 246 -17.65 -7.85 16.90
C MET A 246 -16.71 -6.68 16.58
N LEU A 247 -15.50 -6.96 16.09
CA LEU A 247 -14.45 -5.97 15.82
C LEU A 247 -14.78 -5.10 14.59
N VAL A 248 -15.34 -5.66 13.51
CA VAL A 248 -15.62 -4.91 12.28
C VAL A 248 -16.63 -3.76 12.50
N PRO A 249 -17.80 -3.97 13.13
CA PRO A 249 -18.72 -2.85 13.44
C PRO A 249 -18.10 -1.80 14.36
N ARG A 250 -17.28 -2.23 15.33
CA ARG A 250 -16.58 -1.32 16.25
C ARG A 250 -15.52 -0.49 15.53
N PHE A 251 -14.83 -1.07 14.55
CA PHE A 251 -13.89 -0.35 13.69
C PHE A 251 -14.57 0.83 13.00
N PHE A 252 -15.70 0.59 12.33
CA PHE A 252 -16.45 1.66 11.66
C PHE A 252 -16.98 2.69 12.64
N LYS A 253 -17.54 2.25 13.78
CA LYS A 253 -18.04 3.17 14.81
C LYS A 253 -16.93 4.08 15.36
N ILE A 254 -15.75 3.53 15.65
CA ILE A 254 -14.62 4.32 16.17
C ILE A 254 -14.17 5.34 15.13
N PHE A 255 -13.86 4.91 13.91
CA PHE A 255 -13.22 5.79 12.93
C PHE A 255 -14.17 6.77 12.24
N THR A 256 -15.49 6.54 12.30
CA THR A 256 -16.49 7.56 11.94
C THR A 256 -16.60 8.68 12.97
N GLN A 257 -16.32 8.40 14.24
CA GLN A 257 -16.38 9.37 15.34
C GLN A 257 -15.01 9.94 15.70
N TRP A 258 -13.94 9.47 15.04
CA TRP A 258 -12.58 9.90 15.33
C TRP A 258 -12.37 11.36 14.94
N LYS A 259 -11.90 12.16 15.90
CA LYS A 259 -11.65 13.59 15.71
C LYS A 259 -10.29 13.82 15.08
N TRP A 260 -10.20 13.71 13.75
CA TRP A 260 -9.00 14.09 13.00
C TRP A 260 -8.66 15.58 13.20
N PRO A 261 -7.38 15.98 13.33
CA PRO A 261 -6.17 15.19 13.08
C PRO A 261 -5.56 14.55 14.34
N ASN A 262 -6.34 14.17 15.37
CA ASN A 262 -5.77 13.45 16.51
C ASN A 262 -5.10 12.14 16.04
N PRO A 263 -3.86 11.84 16.48
CA PRO A 263 -3.12 10.70 15.96
C PRO A 263 -3.64 9.38 16.52
N VAL A 264 -3.66 8.35 15.66
CA VAL A 264 -3.86 6.97 16.09
C VAL A 264 -2.50 6.39 16.51
N LEU A 265 -2.37 6.08 17.80
CA LEU A 265 -1.18 5.50 18.42
C LEU A 265 -1.51 4.11 19.00
N LEU A 266 -0.62 3.14 18.81
CA LEU A 266 -0.71 1.81 19.45
C LEU A 266 0.08 1.72 20.75
N ARG A 267 1.08 2.57 20.91
CA ARG A 267 1.93 2.75 22.08
C ARG A 267 2.44 4.18 22.11
N ASP A 268 3.03 4.60 23.22
CA ASP A 268 3.65 5.91 23.31
C ASP A 268 4.84 6.02 22.35
N ILE A 269 5.05 7.22 21.81
CA ILE A 269 6.12 7.48 20.85
C ILE A 269 7.44 7.50 21.61
N GLU A 270 8.33 6.59 21.23
CA GLU A 270 9.70 6.58 21.72
C GLU A 270 10.51 7.68 21.01
N HIS A 271 11.07 8.59 21.80
CA HIS A 271 11.99 9.60 21.30
C HIS A 271 13.45 9.13 21.50
N ASP A 272 14.34 9.78 20.75
CA ASP A 272 15.77 9.66 20.99
C ASP A 272 16.17 10.78 21.96
N ASP A 273 16.41 10.41 23.22
CA ASP A 273 16.69 11.36 24.30
C ASP A 273 18.16 11.81 24.33
N GLY A 274 18.95 11.42 23.33
CA GLY A 274 20.32 11.91 23.16
C GLY A 274 21.35 11.29 24.12
N GLY A 275 21.07 10.08 24.63
CA GLY A 275 22.02 9.28 25.41
C GLY A 275 23.20 8.76 24.58
N GLU A 276 23.91 7.74 25.06
CA GLU A 276 25.13 7.19 24.45
C GLU A 276 24.97 6.75 22.98
N LEU A 277 23.74 6.46 22.53
CA LEU A 277 23.41 6.10 21.15
C LEU A 277 22.42 7.10 20.52
N ALA A 278 22.86 8.34 20.31
CA ALA A 278 22.07 9.34 19.59
C ALA A 278 21.99 9.00 18.08
N LEU A 279 20.93 8.28 17.70
CA LEU A 279 20.65 7.86 16.32
C LEU A 279 20.16 9.02 15.45
N ARG A 280 19.56 10.06 16.06
CA ARG A 280 19.06 11.28 15.40
C ARG A 280 18.13 11.02 14.20
N LEU A 281 17.48 9.85 14.16
CA LEU A 281 16.51 9.52 13.12
C LEU A 281 15.23 10.35 13.29
N PRO A 282 14.57 10.75 12.18
CA PRO A 282 13.37 11.56 12.23
C PRO A 282 12.22 10.75 12.84
N VAL A 283 11.72 11.22 13.99
CA VAL A 283 10.52 10.70 14.66
C VAL A 283 9.38 11.70 14.46
N TRP A 284 8.20 11.19 14.12
CA TRP A 284 7.00 12.00 13.97
C TRP A 284 6.67 12.72 15.28
N ASP A 285 6.69 14.05 15.24
CA ASP A 285 6.31 14.89 16.39
C ASP A 285 5.74 16.23 15.91
N PRO A 286 4.41 16.43 15.96
CA PRO A 286 3.77 17.66 15.49
C PRO A 286 4.11 18.89 16.34
N ARG A 287 4.72 18.71 17.53
CA ARG A 287 5.18 19.81 18.38
C ARG A 287 6.54 20.34 17.93
N ARG A 288 7.36 19.49 17.31
CA ARG A 288 8.74 19.79 16.90
C ARG A 288 8.86 20.05 15.39
N ASN A 289 7.98 19.48 14.58
CA ASN A 289 8.06 19.53 13.13
C ASN A 289 6.79 20.13 12.49
N PRO A 290 6.88 21.32 11.85
CA PRO A 290 5.75 21.95 11.17
C PRO A 290 5.10 21.07 10.09
N ARG A 291 5.89 20.22 9.42
CA ARG A 291 5.36 19.27 8.43
C ARG A 291 4.43 18.25 9.10
N ASP A 292 4.83 17.72 10.25
CA ASP A 292 4.04 16.74 10.99
C ASP A 292 2.75 17.34 11.53
N LYS A 293 2.79 18.62 11.92
CA LYS A 293 1.61 19.40 12.33
C LYS A 293 0.58 19.58 11.21
N SER A 294 1.00 19.54 9.95
CA SER A 294 0.10 19.67 8.78
C SER A 294 -0.61 18.38 8.38
N HIS A 295 -0.28 17.23 8.98
CA HIS A 295 -0.90 15.96 8.64
C HIS A 295 -2.38 15.91 9.02
N LEU A 296 -3.22 15.49 8.07
CA LEU A 296 -4.68 15.49 8.22
C LEU A 296 -5.24 14.24 8.92
N MET A 297 -4.61 13.08 8.70
CA MET A 297 -5.03 11.79 9.24
C MET A 297 -3.82 11.00 9.78
N PRO A 298 -3.19 11.43 10.88
CA PRO A 298 -1.97 10.80 11.37
C PRO A 298 -2.23 9.41 11.94
N VAL A 299 -1.60 8.39 11.34
CA VAL A 299 -1.64 6.99 11.79
C VAL A 299 -0.20 6.52 11.97
N ILE A 300 0.23 6.40 13.22
CA ILE A 300 1.66 6.38 13.55
C ILE A 300 2.17 4.94 13.69
N THR A 301 3.29 4.64 13.06
CA THR A 301 3.95 3.34 13.18
C THR A 301 4.44 3.11 14.61
N PRO A 302 4.26 1.90 15.17
CA PRO A 302 4.64 1.62 16.56
C PRO A 302 6.14 1.44 16.78
N ALA A 303 6.90 1.10 15.74
CA ALA A 303 8.34 0.88 15.84
C ALA A 303 9.12 2.18 15.68
N TYR A 304 10.17 2.37 16.49
CA TYR A 304 11.15 3.44 16.31
C TYR A 304 11.95 3.26 15.00
N PRO A 305 12.21 4.34 14.24
CA PRO A 305 11.64 5.68 14.42
C PRO A 305 10.17 5.72 13.98
N CYS A 306 9.30 6.23 14.85
CA CYS A 306 7.87 6.32 14.57
C CYS A 306 7.60 7.33 13.44
N MET A 307 6.81 6.94 12.44
CA MET A 307 6.45 7.78 11.29
C MET A 307 4.94 7.76 11.05
N ASN A 308 4.41 8.81 10.44
CA ASN A 308 3.03 8.79 9.95
C ASN A 308 2.93 7.90 8.69
N SER A 309 2.16 6.82 8.75
CA SER A 309 1.91 5.93 7.61
C SER A 309 0.95 6.51 6.56
N CYS A 310 0.23 7.58 6.90
CA CYS A 310 -0.83 8.17 6.08
C CYS A 310 -0.50 9.63 5.69
N TYR A 311 0.79 9.93 5.51
CA TYR A 311 1.28 11.29 5.22
C TYR A 311 0.83 11.83 3.86
N ASN A 312 0.37 10.97 2.94
CA ASN A 312 -0.15 11.39 1.63
C ASN A 312 -1.64 11.75 1.63
N VAL A 313 -2.35 11.57 2.77
CA VAL A 313 -3.78 11.90 2.85
C VAL A 313 -3.98 13.41 2.66
N SER A 314 -4.82 13.77 1.69
CA SER A 314 -5.22 15.14 1.39
C SER A 314 -6.65 15.41 1.87
N HIS A 315 -7.11 16.66 1.81
CA HIS A 315 -8.50 16.99 2.13
C HIS A 315 -9.49 16.22 1.25
N ALA A 316 -9.19 16.09 -0.05
CA ALA A 316 -9.99 15.32 -1.00
C ALA A 316 -10.15 13.86 -0.57
N THR A 317 -9.04 13.18 -0.27
CA THR A 317 -9.07 11.76 0.08
C THR A 317 -9.59 11.53 1.49
N LEU A 318 -9.30 12.40 2.46
CA LEU A 318 -9.87 12.34 3.81
C LEU A 318 -11.40 12.42 3.78
N ARG A 319 -11.96 13.31 2.95
CA ARG A 319 -13.41 13.37 2.74
C ARG A 319 -13.96 12.04 2.25
N THR A 320 -13.37 11.49 1.19
CA THR A 320 -13.79 10.19 0.65
C THR A 320 -13.67 9.06 1.67
N ILE A 321 -12.56 8.98 2.41
CA ILE A 321 -12.34 7.97 3.47
C ILE A 321 -13.45 8.10 4.52
N THR A 322 -13.72 9.32 4.99
CA THR A 322 -14.74 9.59 6.02
C THR A 322 -16.14 9.21 5.53
N GLU A 323 -16.50 9.58 4.30
CA GLU A 323 -17.77 9.18 3.68
C GLU A 323 -17.91 7.66 3.58
N GLN A 324 -16.87 6.95 3.12
CA GLN A 324 -16.92 5.49 3.03
C GLN A 324 -16.98 4.81 4.40
N LEU A 325 -16.28 5.33 5.42
CA LEU A 325 -16.39 4.84 6.80
C LEU A 325 -17.81 5.03 7.34
N GLN A 326 -18.47 6.16 7.05
CA GLN A 326 -19.85 6.42 7.45
C GLN A 326 -20.82 5.44 6.80
N ILE A 327 -20.67 5.18 5.50
CA ILE A 327 -21.46 4.17 4.79
C ILE A 327 -21.24 2.79 5.41
N GLY A 328 -19.99 2.38 5.66
CA GLY A 328 -19.66 1.11 6.30
C GLY A 328 -20.27 0.98 7.70
N ASN A 329 -20.25 2.05 8.51
CA ASN A 329 -20.93 2.07 9.80
C ASN A 329 -22.45 1.90 9.65
N GLY A 330 -23.07 2.58 8.68
CA GLY A 330 -24.49 2.44 8.37
C GLY A 330 -24.88 0.98 8.08
N ILE A 331 -24.14 0.33 7.18
CA ILE A 331 -24.34 -1.09 6.83
C ILE A 331 -24.17 -1.98 8.08
N CYS A 332 -23.12 -1.75 8.88
CA CYS A 332 -22.91 -2.52 10.10
C CYS A 332 -24.09 -2.39 11.08
N GLN A 333 -24.60 -1.17 11.30
CA GLN A 333 -25.71 -0.92 12.22
C GLN A 333 -27.06 -1.40 11.70
N GLN A 334 -27.28 -1.36 10.39
CA GLN A 334 -28.60 -1.64 9.80
C GLN A 334 -28.74 -3.09 9.34
N GLU A 335 -27.67 -3.73 8.88
CA GLU A 335 -27.73 -5.03 8.20
C GLU A 335 -26.89 -6.13 8.86
N ILE A 336 -25.84 -5.78 9.63
CA ILE A 336 -25.01 -6.79 10.30
C ILE A 336 -25.48 -7.01 11.73
N LEU A 337 -25.63 -5.93 12.51
CA LEU A 337 -25.98 -6.03 13.93
C LEU A 337 -27.47 -6.28 14.19
N LYS A 338 -28.36 -5.86 13.28
CA LYS A 338 -29.82 -6.02 13.44
C LYS A 338 -30.36 -7.36 12.94
N SER A 339 -29.61 -8.09 12.14
CA SER A 339 -30.10 -9.27 11.42
C SER A 339 -30.36 -10.52 12.27
N GLY A 340 -30.15 -10.44 13.60
CA GLY A 340 -30.40 -11.56 14.52
C GLY A 340 -29.57 -12.82 14.23
N PRO A 341 -29.70 -13.88 15.05
CA PRO A 341 -29.13 -15.19 14.73
C PRO A 341 -29.90 -15.78 13.53
N GLY A 342 -29.23 -15.92 12.38
CA GLY A 342 -29.81 -16.55 11.18
C GLY A 342 -30.15 -15.64 9.99
N GLY A 343 -30.06 -14.31 10.13
CA GLY A 343 -30.26 -13.41 8.99
C GLY A 343 -29.15 -13.55 7.94
N ALA A 344 -29.49 -13.24 6.67
CA ALA A 344 -28.52 -13.10 5.58
C ALA A 344 -27.61 -11.90 5.89
N GLY A 345 -26.62 -12.12 6.75
CA GLY A 345 -25.80 -11.07 7.34
C GLY A 345 -25.26 -10.14 6.25
N GLY A 346 -25.47 -8.82 6.41
CA GLY A 346 -25.16 -7.77 5.44
C GLY A 346 -23.68 -7.57 5.09
N TRP A 347 -22.86 -8.61 5.23
CA TRP A 347 -21.48 -8.67 4.82
C TRP A 347 -21.33 -8.43 3.32
N ASP A 348 -22.23 -8.97 2.49
CA ASP A 348 -22.20 -8.74 1.03
C ASP A 348 -22.42 -7.26 0.68
N ALA A 349 -23.29 -6.56 1.42
CA ALA A 349 -23.52 -5.13 1.26
C ALA A 349 -22.26 -4.33 1.59
N LEU A 350 -21.51 -4.75 2.63
CA LEU A 350 -20.25 -4.13 3.02
C LEU A 350 -19.20 -4.21 1.90
N PHE A 351 -19.18 -5.32 1.15
CA PHE A 351 -18.19 -5.57 0.09
C PHE A 351 -18.61 -5.08 -1.30
N GLN A 352 -19.79 -4.48 -1.45
CA GLN A 352 -20.22 -3.93 -2.74
C GLN A 352 -19.20 -2.90 -3.27
N PRO A 353 -18.71 -3.06 -4.51
CA PRO A 353 -17.76 -2.11 -5.09
C PRO A 353 -18.33 -0.70 -5.19
N PHE A 354 -17.51 0.32 -4.92
CA PHE A 354 -17.89 1.70 -5.15
C PHE A 354 -18.08 1.94 -6.66
N GLN A 355 -19.28 2.38 -7.04
CA GLN A 355 -19.63 2.62 -8.43
C GLN A 355 -19.07 3.97 -8.93
N PHE A 356 -17.75 4.08 -9.00
CA PHE A 356 -17.02 5.32 -9.30
C PHE A 356 -17.53 6.02 -10.56
N PHE A 357 -17.67 5.29 -11.68
CA PHE A 357 -18.12 5.86 -12.94
C PHE A 357 -19.63 6.17 -13.00
N LYS A 358 -20.40 5.80 -11.98
CA LYS A 358 -21.80 6.21 -11.83
C LYS A 358 -21.94 7.40 -10.87
N ALA A 359 -21.05 7.51 -9.90
CA ALA A 359 -21.07 8.54 -8.85
C ALA A 359 -20.85 9.97 -9.38
N TYR A 360 -20.11 10.13 -10.49
CA TYR A 360 -19.79 11.44 -11.05
C TYR A 360 -20.34 11.63 -12.47
N LYS A 361 -20.64 12.89 -12.82
CA LYS A 361 -21.06 13.29 -14.17
C LYS A 361 -19.86 13.66 -15.06
N SER A 362 -18.78 14.13 -14.45
CA SER A 362 -17.57 14.63 -15.10
C SER A 362 -16.33 14.03 -14.46
N TYR A 363 -15.31 13.80 -15.27
CA TYR A 363 -14.03 13.24 -14.87
C TYR A 363 -12.87 14.01 -15.50
N LEU A 364 -11.74 14.05 -14.80
CA LEU A 364 -10.45 14.34 -15.40
C LEU A 364 -9.81 12.99 -15.79
N LYS A 365 -9.57 12.78 -17.08
CA LYS A 365 -8.86 11.62 -17.63
C LYS A 365 -7.38 11.99 -17.73
N VAL A 366 -6.52 11.16 -17.15
CA VAL A 366 -5.06 11.27 -17.28
C VAL A 366 -4.59 10.06 -18.08
N ALA A 367 -4.33 10.24 -19.36
CA ALA A 367 -3.88 9.19 -20.26
C ALA A 367 -2.35 9.20 -20.39
N VAL A 368 -1.78 8.03 -20.17
CA VAL A 368 -0.35 7.71 -20.26
C VAL A 368 -0.18 6.85 -21.50
N LYS A 369 0.59 7.33 -22.48
CA LYS A 369 0.84 6.62 -23.73
C LYS A 369 2.34 6.39 -23.90
N VAL A 370 2.70 5.25 -24.46
CA VAL A 370 4.09 4.93 -24.82
C VAL A 370 4.13 4.32 -26.22
N ALA A 371 5.26 4.46 -26.90
CA ALA A 371 5.56 3.80 -28.18
C ALA A 371 6.66 2.73 -28.07
N GLY A 372 7.12 2.41 -26.86
CA GLY A 372 8.19 1.44 -26.56
C GLY A 372 7.72 0.12 -25.95
N GLY A 373 6.42 -0.17 -25.99
CA GLY A 373 5.83 -1.40 -25.45
C GLY A 373 5.56 -1.37 -23.93
N GLU A 374 5.27 -2.55 -23.37
CA GLU A 374 4.77 -2.72 -22.00
C GLU A 374 5.79 -2.34 -20.90
N ALA A 375 7.09 -2.49 -21.16
CA ALA A 375 8.13 -2.11 -20.21
C ALA A 375 8.14 -0.59 -19.97
N ASP A 376 8.21 0.18 -21.06
CA ASP A 376 8.11 1.64 -21.02
C ASP A 376 6.78 2.09 -20.42
N LEU A 377 5.67 1.41 -20.73
CA LEU A 377 4.37 1.75 -20.14
C LEU A 377 4.42 1.62 -18.62
N ARG A 378 5.03 0.55 -18.11
CA ARG A 378 5.10 0.28 -16.67
C ARG A 378 5.89 1.36 -15.94
N GLU A 379 7.04 1.76 -16.48
CA GLU A 379 7.87 2.84 -15.93
C GLU A 379 7.11 4.18 -15.95
N TRP A 380 6.62 4.57 -17.12
CA TRP A 380 5.96 5.86 -17.31
C TRP A 380 4.66 5.97 -16.51
N LYS A 381 3.85 4.90 -16.50
CA LYS A 381 2.63 4.81 -15.69
C LYS A 381 2.94 4.96 -14.20
N GLY A 382 3.96 4.26 -13.68
CA GLY A 382 4.33 4.33 -12.27
C GLY A 382 4.79 5.73 -11.86
N TRP A 383 5.57 6.40 -12.73
CA TRP A 383 5.98 7.79 -12.52
C TRP A 383 4.79 8.74 -12.45
N VAL A 384 3.86 8.64 -13.42
CA VAL A 384 2.64 9.46 -13.47
C VAL A 384 1.74 9.20 -12.25
N GLU A 385 1.52 7.93 -11.90
CA GLU A 385 0.69 7.52 -10.77
C GLU A 385 1.15 8.17 -9.47
N SER A 386 2.48 8.19 -9.22
CA SER A 386 3.06 8.79 -8.02
C SER A 386 2.87 10.31 -7.89
N ARG A 387 2.41 10.98 -8.96
CA ARG A 387 2.16 12.43 -9.03
C ARG A 387 0.69 12.79 -9.12
N LEU A 388 -0.22 11.85 -9.33
CA LEU A 388 -1.66 12.12 -9.44
C LEU A 388 -2.24 12.84 -8.22
N ARG A 389 -1.73 12.56 -7.02
CA ARG A 389 -2.10 13.30 -5.81
C ARG A 389 -1.86 14.80 -5.93
N GLN A 390 -0.80 15.21 -6.63
CA GLN A 390 -0.47 16.61 -6.84
C GLN A 390 -1.47 17.28 -7.78
N LEU A 391 -1.90 16.58 -8.83
CA LEU A 391 -2.96 17.05 -9.73
C LEU A 391 -4.26 17.30 -8.95
N VAL A 392 -4.66 16.36 -8.09
CA VAL A 392 -5.84 16.50 -7.22
C VAL A 392 -5.75 17.76 -6.35
N SER A 393 -4.63 17.94 -5.64
CA SER A 393 -4.42 19.11 -4.80
C SER A 393 -4.43 20.41 -5.61
N ARG A 394 -3.76 20.44 -6.78
CA ARG A 394 -3.71 21.62 -7.65
C ARG A 394 -5.09 22.02 -8.17
N VAL A 395 -5.95 21.06 -8.52
CA VAL A 395 -7.32 21.33 -8.99
C VAL A 395 -8.19 21.90 -7.86
N GLU A 396 -8.18 21.29 -6.68
CA GLU A 396 -8.97 21.82 -5.56
C GLU A 396 -8.45 23.21 -5.14
N MET A 397 -7.13 23.42 -5.12
CA MET A 397 -6.55 24.74 -4.80
C MET A 397 -6.90 25.81 -5.85
N ALA A 398 -6.71 25.51 -7.15
CA ALA A 398 -7.01 26.45 -8.23
C ALA A 398 -8.49 26.84 -8.32
N THR A 399 -9.37 25.99 -7.79
CA THR A 399 -10.81 26.25 -7.71
C THR A 399 -11.26 26.71 -6.33
N ALA A 400 -10.34 27.05 -5.42
CA ALA A 400 -10.64 27.45 -4.04
C ALA A 400 -11.58 26.48 -3.30
N GLY A 401 -11.45 25.17 -3.57
CA GLY A 401 -12.29 24.12 -3.00
C GLY A 401 -13.70 24.03 -3.59
N MET A 402 -13.99 24.78 -4.65
CA MET A 402 -15.32 24.77 -5.29
C MET A 402 -15.55 23.54 -6.17
N LEU A 403 -14.48 23.04 -6.81
CA LEU A 403 -14.50 21.79 -7.57
C LEU A 403 -13.80 20.70 -6.77
N LEU A 404 -14.60 19.75 -6.28
CA LEU A 404 -14.16 18.64 -5.45
C LEU A 404 -13.66 17.49 -6.31
N CYS A 405 -12.54 16.92 -5.88
CA CYS A 405 -11.89 15.80 -6.56
C CYS A 405 -12.05 14.50 -5.77
N HIS A 406 -12.18 13.39 -6.50
CA HIS A 406 -12.06 12.02 -5.98
C HIS A 406 -11.16 11.21 -6.92
N PRO A 407 -9.88 10.98 -6.57
CA PRO A 407 -9.00 10.14 -7.37
C PRO A 407 -9.44 8.67 -7.34
N ASN A 408 -9.55 8.00 -8.49
CA ASN A 408 -9.73 6.55 -8.55
C ASN A 408 -8.36 5.87 -8.45
N PRO A 409 -8.14 4.96 -7.47
CA PRO A 409 -6.87 4.23 -7.37
C PRO A 409 -6.58 3.29 -8.53
N LYS A 410 -7.58 2.90 -9.31
CA LYS A 410 -7.43 1.92 -10.40
C LYS A 410 -7.01 2.60 -11.70
N ALA A 411 -5.99 2.05 -12.35
CA ALA A 411 -5.64 2.35 -13.74
C ALA A 411 -6.39 1.43 -14.71
N TYR A 412 -6.67 1.93 -15.92
CA TYR A 412 -7.35 1.22 -16.99
C TYR A 412 -6.48 1.18 -18.24
N THR A 413 -6.00 0.00 -18.60
CA THR A 413 -5.08 -0.20 -19.74
C THR A 413 -5.87 -0.63 -20.97
N ALA A 414 -5.65 0.03 -22.11
CA ALA A 414 -6.19 -0.39 -23.40
C ALA A 414 -5.44 -1.63 -23.91
N LYS A 415 -6.05 -2.39 -24.83
CA LYS A 415 -5.30 -3.44 -25.52
C LYS A 415 -4.15 -2.82 -26.31
N PRO A 416 -2.93 -3.35 -26.23
CA PRO A 416 -1.79 -2.81 -26.97
C PRO A 416 -2.05 -2.94 -28.47
N HIS A 417 -1.56 -1.96 -29.24
CA HIS A 417 -1.52 -2.00 -30.69
C HIS A 417 -0.06 -1.83 -31.11
N ASP A 418 0.56 -2.92 -31.58
CA ASP A 418 2.00 -3.01 -31.77
C ASP A 418 2.77 -2.62 -30.49
N LEU A 419 3.72 -1.68 -30.59
CA LEU A 419 4.45 -1.15 -29.43
C LEU A 419 3.71 0.00 -28.73
N HIS A 420 2.55 0.41 -29.25
CA HIS A 420 1.76 1.46 -28.64
C HIS A 420 0.89 0.90 -27.52
N CYS A 421 1.24 1.29 -26.29
CA CYS A 421 0.49 0.92 -25.10
C CYS A 421 -0.10 2.18 -24.46
N THR A 422 -1.35 2.09 -23.98
CA THR A 422 -2.05 3.22 -23.34
C THR A 422 -2.69 2.78 -22.03
N SER A 423 -2.46 3.54 -20.97
CA SER A 423 -3.13 3.39 -19.67
C SER A 423 -3.79 4.71 -19.27
N SER A 424 -4.88 4.66 -18.51
CA SER A 424 -5.57 5.88 -18.06
C SER A 424 -5.96 5.82 -16.60
N PHE A 425 -5.81 6.95 -15.93
CA PHE A 425 -6.32 7.21 -14.59
C PHE A 425 -7.48 8.22 -14.66
N PHE A 426 -8.34 8.19 -13.64
CA PHE A 426 -9.52 9.04 -13.57
C PHE A 426 -9.64 9.72 -12.22
N VAL A 427 -10.00 11.01 -12.25
CA VAL A 427 -10.41 11.78 -11.07
C VAL A 427 -11.85 12.21 -11.26
N GLY A 428 -12.74 11.81 -10.35
CA GLY A 428 -14.14 12.20 -10.35
C GLY A 428 -14.27 13.66 -9.91
N LEU A 429 -15.10 14.42 -10.60
CA LEU A 429 -15.31 15.83 -10.34
C LEU A 429 -16.75 16.08 -9.88
N SER A 430 -16.91 16.77 -8.75
CA SER A 430 -18.21 17.24 -8.25
C SER A 430 -18.12 18.70 -7.80
N LYS A 431 -19.18 19.48 -8.00
CA LYS A 431 -19.27 20.85 -7.47
C LYS A 431 -19.82 20.80 -6.05
N GLN A 432 -19.41 21.73 -5.19
CA GLN A 432 -20.06 21.91 -3.89
C GLN A 432 -21.52 22.34 -4.08
N GLN A 433 -22.42 21.92 -3.17
CA GLN A 433 -23.83 22.27 -3.24
C GLN A 433 -24.01 23.81 -3.21
N GLN A 434 -24.99 24.33 -3.97
CA GLN A 434 -25.35 25.76 -4.09
C GLN A 434 -24.45 26.66 -4.96
N GLN A 435 -23.56 26.10 -5.78
CA GLN A 435 -22.72 26.92 -6.66
C GLN A 435 -23.32 27.21 -8.05
N PRO A 436 -23.06 28.41 -8.62
CA PRO A 436 -23.50 28.76 -9.96
C PRO A 436 -22.85 27.85 -11.03
N GLN A 437 -23.53 27.71 -12.17
CA GLN A 437 -23.10 26.87 -13.31
C GLN A 437 -21.94 27.49 -14.12
N VAL A 438 -20.99 28.15 -13.45
CA VAL A 438 -19.79 28.66 -14.13
C VAL A 438 -18.87 27.49 -14.48
N PRO A 439 -18.32 27.43 -15.71
CA PRO A 439 -17.29 26.47 -16.07
C PRO A 439 -15.97 26.83 -15.39
N PHE A 440 -15.27 25.83 -14.85
CA PHE A 440 -13.91 26.00 -14.33
C PHE A 440 -12.91 25.81 -15.46
N ASP A 441 -12.02 26.77 -15.67
CA ASP A 441 -10.89 26.60 -16.58
C ASP A 441 -9.71 25.95 -15.84
N LEU A 442 -9.40 24.71 -16.22
CA LEU A 442 -8.30 23.94 -15.62
C LEU A 442 -7.06 23.87 -16.51
N ARG A 443 -7.03 24.56 -17.67
CA ARG A 443 -5.95 24.41 -18.66
C ARG A 443 -4.57 24.76 -18.10
N ALA A 444 -4.46 25.88 -17.38
CA ALA A 444 -3.20 26.27 -16.74
C ALA A 444 -2.75 25.26 -15.68
N THR A 445 -3.70 24.76 -14.88
CA THR A 445 -3.47 23.77 -13.82
C THR A 445 -2.98 22.44 -14.40
N THR A 446 -3.60 21.96 -15.47
CA THR A 446 -3.22 20.70 -16.12
C THR A 446 -1.91 20.83 -16.89
N GLU A 447 -1.64 21.97 -17.51
CA GLU A 447 -0.38 22.22 -18.21
C GLU A 447 0.80 22.29 -17.23
N GLY A 448 0.66 23.03 -16.12
CA GLY A 448 1.68 23.06 -15.09
C GLY A 448 1.92 21.68 -14.45
N PHE A 449 0.90 20.81 -14.39
CA PHE A 449 1.09 19.43 -13.94
C PHE A 449 1.89 18.62 -14.96
N LYS A 450 1.56 18.71 -16.26
CA LYS A 450 2.30 18.03 -17.32
C LYS A 450 3.77 18.42 -17.33
N GLN A 451 4.06 19.72 -17.24
CA GLN A 451 5.43 20.23 -17.21
C GLN A 451 6.26 19.59 -16.08
N GLU A 452 5.69 19.47 -14.87
CA GLU A 452 6.37 18.78 -13.77
C GLU A 452 6.58 17.30 -14.08
N VAL A 453 5.57 16.59 -14.61
CA VAL A 453 5.69 15.16 -14.92
C VAL A 453 6.75 14.90 -16.00
N TYR A 454 6.89 15.79 -16.98
CA TYR A 454 7.90 15.69 -18.04
C TYR A 454 9.34 15.99 -17.57
N THR A 455 9.55 16.40 -16.31
CA THR A 455 10.90 16.48 -15.71
C THR A 455 11.49 15.10 -15.34
N TYR A 456 10.86 14.01 -15.79
CA TYR A 456 11.30 12.66 -15.51
C TYR A 456 12.67 12.39 -16.15
N GLU A 457 13.65 12.04 -15.32
CA GLU A 457 15.04 11.79 -15.72
C GLU A 457 15.17 10.69 -16.80
N PHE A 458 14.30 9.68 -16.77
CA PHE A 458 14.31 8.56 -17.70
C PHE A 458 13.28 8.71 -18.83
N TRP A 459 12.78 9.92 -19.08
CA TRP A 459 11.86 10.17 -20.18
C TRP A 459 12.49 9.83 -21.54
N ARG A 460 11.70 9.22 -22.43
CA ARG A 460 12.12 8.83 -23.78
C ARG A 460 11.11 9.35 -24.82
N PRO A 461 11.54 9.61 -26.07
CA PRO A 461 10.62 9.90 -27.15
C PRO A 461 9.53 8.83 -27.27
N GLY A 462 8.27 9.28 -27.36
CA GLY A 462 7.10 8.39 -27.38
C GLY A 462 6.42 8.20 -26.01
N MET A 463 7.03 8.63 -24.90
CA MET A 463 6.34 8.72 -23.60
C MET A 463 5.50 10.00 -23.53
N GLU A 464 4.18 9.86 -23.61
CA GLU A 464 3.26 11.00 -23.64
C GLU A 464 2.29 10.99 -22.46
N LEU A 465 1.90 12.19 -22.04
CA LEU A 465 0.91 12.46 -21.01
C LEU A 465 -0.16 13.41 -21.55
N GLU A 466 -1.41 12.96 -21.52
CA GLU A 466 -2.58 13.76 -21.87
C GLU A 466 -3.49 13.89 -20.64
N VAL A 467 -3.89 15.12 -20.32
CA VAL A 467 -4.85 15.40 -19.26
C VAL A 467 -6.04 16.12 -19.88
N SER A 468 -7.21 15.49 -19.86
CA SER A 468 -8.41 15.99 -20.54
C SER A 468 -9.66 15.84 -19.67
N HIS A 469 -10.64 16.72 -19.87
CA HIS A 469 -11.98 16.52 -19.33
C HIS A 469 -12.71 15.46 -20.14
N THR A 470 -13.48 14.61 -19.46
CA THR A 470 -14.43 13.70 -20.10
C THR A 470 -15.73 13.62 -19.30
N ARG A 471 -16.86 13.51 -20.01
CA ARG A 471 -18.16 13.27 -19.38
C ARG A 471 -18.39 11.77 -19.23
N ARG A 472 -19.25 11.38 -18.29
CA ARG A 472 -19.61 9.97 -18.08
C ARG A 472 -20.05 9.23 -19.36
N LYS A 473 -20.76 9.93 -20.26
CA LYS A 473 -21.24 9.37 -21.53
C LYS A 473 -20.15 9.22 -22.60
N ASP A 474 -19.03 9.91 -22.43
CA ASP A 474 -17.92 9.98 -23.37
C ASP A 474 -16.70 9.18 -22.85
N LEU A 475 -16.94 8.24 -21.92
CA LEU A 475 -15.89 7.35 -21.41
C LEU A 475 -15.37 6.42 -22.51
N PRO A 476 -14.06 6.16 -22.59
CA PRO A 476 -13.51 5.28 -23.62
C PRO A 476 -14.06 3.85 -23.55
N SER A 477 -14.21 3.19 -24.70
CA SER A 477 -14.73 1.83 -24.80
C SER A 477 -13.94 0.83 -23.95
N TYR A 478 -12.60 0.87 -23.97
CA TYR A 478 -11.77 -0.03 -23.16
C TYR A 478 -11.98 0.14 -21.65
N VAL A 479 -12.44 1.31 -21.19
CA VAL A 479 -12.82 1.53 -19.79
C VAL A 479 -14.18 0.90 -19.53
N LEU A 480 -15.15 1.11 -20.43
CA LEU A 480 -16.48 0.49 -20.36
C LEU A 480 -16.38 -1.04 -20.31
N ASP A 481 -15.52 -1.64 -21.13
CA ASP A 481 -15.25 -3.07 -21.18
C ASP A 481 -14.70 -3.63 -19.86
N GLN A 482 -13.96 -2.81 -19.10
CA GLN A 482 -13.34 -3.20 -17.82
C GLN A 482 -14.20 -2.92 -16.59
N ILE A 483 -15.28 -2.16 -16.73
CA ILE A 483 -16.20 -1.83 -15.62
C ILE A 483 -17.55 -2.54 -15.74
N LEU A 484 -17.91 -3.01 -16.93
CA LEU A 484 -19.14 -3.75 -17.16
C LEU A 484 -18.91 -5.26 -16.94
N PRO A 485 -19.92 -5.99 -16.44
CA PRO A 485 -19.85 -7.44 -16.34
C PRO A 485 -19.59 -8.09 -17.72
N PRO A 486 -18.91 -9.25 -17.77
CA PRO A 486 -18.71 -9.98 -19.01
C PRO A 486 -20.04 -10.23 -19.74
N GLY A 487 -20.15 -9.80 -21.01
CA GLY A 487 -21.32 -10.03 -21.86
C GLY A 487 -22.25 -8.82 -22.10
N HIS A 488 -22.09 -7.72 -21.36
CA HIS A 488 -22.98 -6.56 -21.50
C HIS A 488 -22.83 -5.80 -22.83
N LEU A 489 -21.65 -5.85 -23.46
CA LEU A 489 -21.35 -5.18 -24.73
C LEU A 489 -21.75 -5.98 -25.96
N LYS A 490 -21.91 -7.31 -25.85
CA LYS A 490 -22.38 -8.14 -26.97
C LYS A 490 -23.81 -7.76 -27.40
N ARG A 491 -24.65 -7.27 -26.48
CA ARG A 491 -26.00 -6.78 -26.80
C ARG A 491 -26.03 -5.47 -27.59
N LYS A 492 -24.98 -4.65 -27.53
CA LYS A 492 -24.94 -3.37 -28.24
C LYS A 492 -24.46 -3.51 -29.69
N ARG A 493 -23.53 -4.43 -29.95
CA ARG A 493 -23.05 -4.76 -31.31
C ARG A 493 -24.02 -5.61 -32.14
N ALA A 494 -25.10 -6.13 -31.55
CA ALA A 494 -26.15 -6.84 -32.27
C ALA A 494 -27.36 -5.95 -32.62
N ALA A 495 -27.29 -4.66 -32.28
CA ALA A 495 -28.35 -3.67 -32.50
C ALA A 495 -27.89 -2.47 -33.34
N GLU A 496 -26.70 -2.56 -33.94
CA GLU A 496 -26.19 -1.75 -35.05
C GLU A 496 -25.95 -2.71 -36.23
#